data_AF-A0AAV6WL87-F1
#
_entry.id   AF-A0AAV6WL87-F1
#
_cell.length_a   1.000
_cell.length_b   1.000
_cell.length_c   1.000
_cell.angle_alpha   90.00
_cell.angle_beta   90.00
_cell.angle_gamma   90.00
#
_symmetry.space_group_name_H-M   'P 1'
#
loop_
_entity.id
_entity.type
_entity.pdbx_description
1 polymer ?
#
loop_
_entity_poly.entity_id
_entity_poly.type
_entity_poly.pdbx_seq_one_letter_code
_entity_poly.pdbx_strand_id
1 'polypeptide(L)'
;MALSYSGRHDIIEASKKIASKAEHGILQATDINQSTFEKLLKMSIIAEFPKPDLLIRTSGELRMSNFMLWQLAYTEFYFSNKLFPDFKEADFIEALSTFERRPRCYGGRMK
;
A
#
# COMPACT_ATOMS: atom_id res chain seq x y z
N MET A 1 -8.46 -1.61 -10.52
CA MET A 1 -9.53 -1.68 -9.49
C MET A 1 -9.22 -2.81 -8.54
N ALA A 2 -9.44 -2.64 -7.24
CA ALA A 2 -9.28 -3.69 -6.23
C ALA A 2 -10.66 -4.21 -5.80
N LEU A 3 -11.14 -5.28 -6.45
CA LEU A 3 -12.44 -5.89 -6.15
C LEU A 3 -12.24 -7.12 -5.25
N SER A 4 -13.03 -7.25 -4.18
CA SER A 4 -12.89 -8.33 -3.18
C SER A 4 -11.46 -8.46 -2.63
N TYR A 5 -10.74 -7.35 -2.57
CA TYR A 5 -9.35 -7.30 -2.11
C TYR A 5 -9.27 -7.25 -0.58
N SER A 6 -8.24 -7.90 -0.04
CA SER A 6 -7.91 -7.90 1.39
C SER A 6 -6.39 -7.95 1.53
N GLY A 7 -5.79 -6.95 2.19
CA GLY A 7 -4.34 -6.90 2.40
C GLY A 7 -3.83 -8.04 3.26
N ARG A 8 -4.61 -8.50 4.24
CA ARG A 8 -4.30 -9.73 4.99
C ARG A 8 -4.28 -10.97 4.10
N HIS A 9 -5.26 -11.11 3.22
CA HIS A 9 -5.30 -12.25 2.30
C HIS A 9 -4.14 -12.19 1.29
N ASP A 10 -3.76 -10.99 0.85
CA ASP A 10 -2.59 -10.75 0.02
C ASP A 10 -1.29 -11.29 0.65
N ILE A 11 -1.07 -10.93 1.93
CA ILE A 11 0.07 -11.41 2.73
C ILE A 11 0.03 -12.94 2.90
N ILE A 12 -1.12 -13.51 3.23
CA ILE A 12 -1.27 -14.96 3.41
C ILE A 12 -0.92 -15.71 2.11
N GLU A 13 -1.41 -15.24 0.97
CA GLU A 13 -1.13 -15.87 -0.32
C GLU A 13 0.33 -15.74 -0.74
N ALA A 14 0.97 -14.60 -0.46
CA ALA A 14 2.42 -14.44 -0.67
C ALA A 14 3.23 -15.43 0.21
N SER A 15 2.88 -15.56 1.49
CA SER A 15 3.51 -16.51 2.40
C SER A 15 3.35 -17.97 1.96
N LYS A 16 2.16 -18.36 1.47
CA LYS A 16 1.94 -19.71 0.90
C LYS A 16 2.82 -19.97 -0.32
N LYS A 17 2.97 -18.99 -1.22
CA LYS A 17 3.85 -19.11 -2.39
C LYS A 17 5.32 -19.27 -1.98
N ILE A 18 5.76 -18.54 -0.95
CA ILE A 18 7.12 -18.68 -0.39
C ILE A 18 7.31 -20.09 0.16
N ALA A 19 6.39 -20.57 1.00
CA ALA A 19 6.47 -21.90 1.60
C ALA A 19 6.52 -22.99 0.52
N SER A 20 5.65 -22.91 -0.50
CA SER A 20 5.66 -23.84 -1.63
C SER A 20 6.99 -23.81 -2.40
N LYS A 21 7.55 -22.62 -2.68
CA LYS A 21 8.87 -22.51 -3.34
C LYS A 21 9.99 -23.09 -2.49
N ALA A 22 9.95 -22.92 -1.18
CA ALA A 22 10.93 -23.48 -0.26
C ALA A 22 10.86 -25.02 -0.20
N GLU A 23 9.65 -25.58 -0.13
CA GLU A 23 9.42 -27.03 -0.16
C GLU A 23 9.97 -27.69 -1.43
N HIS A 24 9.88 -27.00 -2.58
CA HIS A 24 10.42 -27.48 -3.86
C HIS A 24 11.92 -27.17 -4.05
N GLY A 25 12.60 -26.64 -3.04
CA GLY A 25 14.03 -26.28 -3.13
C GLY A 25 14.35 -25.11 -4.06
N ILE A 26 13.34 -24.34 -4.48
CA ILE A 26 13.48 -23.19 -5.40
C ILE A 26 13.96 -21.94 -4.65
N LEU A 27 13.71 -21.86 -3.34
CA LEU A 27 14.01 -20.70 -2.50
C LEU A 27 14.50 -21.17 -1.13
N GLN A 28 15.60 -20.64 -0.64
CA GLN A 28 16.04 -20.87 0.74
C GLN A 28 15.50 -19.79 1.67
N ALA A 29 15.42 -20.09 2.96
CA ALA A 29 14.99 -19.11 3.96
C ALA A 29 15.86 -17.84 3.95
N THR A 30 17.15 -17.98 3.65
CA THR A 30 18.13 -16.87 3.51
C THR A 30 17.86 -15.98 2.32
N ASP A 31 17.15 -16.47 1.31
CA ASP A 31 16.79 -15.69 0.13
C ASP A 31 15.57 -14.80 0.38
N ILE A 32 14.82 -15.06 1.46
CA ILE A 32 13.60 -14.32 1.80
C ILE A 32 13.96 -12.96 2.37
N ASN A 33 13.67 -11.92 1.61
CA ASN A 33 13.77 -10.53 1.99
C ASN A 33 12.56 -9.72 1.49
N GLN A 34 12.58 -8.41 1.73
CA GLN A 34 11.51 -7.50 1.30
C GLN A 34 11.24 -7.57 -0.21
N SER A 35 12.29 -7.59 -1.04
CA SER A 35 12.15 -7.64 -2.51
C SER A 35 11.54 -8.95 -2.98
N THR A 36 11.95 -10.09 -2.41
CA THR A 36 11.36 -11.38 -2.77
C THR A 36 9.90 -11.49 -2.31
N PHE A 37 9.58 -10.94 -1.13
CA PHE A 37 8.21 -10.94 -0.61
C PHE A 37 7.29 -10.06 -1.47
N GLU A 38 7.76 -8.85 -1.82
CA GLU A 38 7.02 -7.89 -2.65
C GLU A 38 6.66 -8.45 -4.02
N LYS A 39 7.55 -9.24 -4.63
CA LYS A 39 7.27 -9.92 -5.91
C LYS A 39 6.13 -10.94 -5.84
N LEU A 40 5.80 -11.46 -4.66
CA LEU A 40 4.83 -12.55 -4.49
C LEU A 40 3.44 -12.08 -4.04
N LEU A 41 3.32 -10.85 -3.55
CA LEU A 41 2.04 -10.19 -3.29
C LEU A 41 1.21 -10.12 -4.58
N LYS A 42 -0.11 -10.26 -4.52
CA LYS A 42 -1.03 -10.10 -5.66
C LYS A 42 -0.89 -8.73 -6.31
N MET A 43 -0.64 -7.69 -5.51
CA MET A 43 -0.40 -6.35 -6.04
C MET A 43 0.94 -6.22 -6.79
N SER A 44 1.80 -7.24 -6.78
CA SER A 44 3.01 -7.28 -7.62
C SER A 44 2.70 -7.38 -9.11
N ILE A 45 1.46 -7.74 -9.51
CA ILE A 45 1.01 -7.62 -10.90
C ILE A 45 0.99 -6.14 -11.33
N ILE A 46 0.87 -5.22 -10.36
CA ILE A 46 1.03 -3.79 -10.54
C ILE A 46 2.51 -3.38 -10.37
N ALA A 47 3.49 -4.27 -10.63
CA ALA A 47 4.93 -4.00 -10.49
C ALA A 47 5.44 -2.83 -11.34
N GLU A 48 4.70 -2.41 -12.37
CA GLU A 48 4.99 -1.18 -13.11
C GLU A 48 4.60 0.10 -12.35
N PHE A 49 3.76 -0.01 -11.31
CA PHE A 49 3.39 1.15 -10.51
C PHE A 49 4.17 1.15 -9.19
N PRO A 50 4.83 2.27 -8.87
CA PRO A 50 5.48 2.46 -7.59
C PRO A 50 4.48 2.34 -6.44
N LYS A 51 4.99 2.07 -5.23
CA LYS A 51 4.19 2.10 -4.00
C LYS A 51 3.46 3.45 -3.90
N PRO A 52 2.19 3.48 -3.46
CA PRO A 52 1.44 4.73 -3.42
C PRO A 52 2.11 5.71 -2.46
N ASP A 53 2.35 6.94 -2.91
CA ASP A 53 2.87 7.99 -2.04
C ASP A 53 1.77 8.68 -1.23
N LEU A 54 0.54 8.69 -1.76
CA LEU A 54 -0.63 9.30 -1.14
C LEU A 54 -1.84 8.34 -1.20
N LEU A 55 -2.48 8.10 -0.06
CA LEU A 55 -3.79 7.47 0.04
C LEU A 55 -4.83 8.52 0.42
N ILE A 56 -5.80 8.74 -0.46
CA ILE A 56 -6.97 9.58 -0.20
C ILE A 56 -8.12 8.68 0.23
N ARG A 57 -8.73 8.98 1.38
CA ARG A 57 -9.94 8.31 1.87
C ARG A 57 -11.03 9.32 2.18
N THR A 58 -12.19 9.12 1.59
CA THR A 58 -13.37 9.98 1.77
C THR A 58 -14.25 9.48 2.92
N SER A 59 -15.38 10.16 3.14
CA SER A 59 -16.43 9.86 4.12
C SER A 59 -16.05 9.98 5.60
N GLY A 60 -14.95 10.67 5.94
CA GLY A 60 -14.54 10.95 7.33
C GLY A 60 -13.94 9.76 8.08
N GLU A 61 -13.76 8.61 7.43
CA GLU A 61 -13.32 7.38 8.09
C GLU A 61 -11.80 7.34 8.28
N LEU A 62 -11.32 7.46 9.51
CA LEU A 62 -9.89 7.42 9.87
C LEU A 62 -9.35 6.00 10.03
N ARG A 63 -9.44 5.19 8.98
CA ARG A 63 -8.92 3.81 8.97
C ARG A 63 -8.45 3.41 7.57
N MET A 64 -7.67 2.34 7.48
CA MET A 64 -7.28 1.76 6.17
C MET A 64 -8.23 0.65 5.73
N SER A 65 -9.00 0.06 6.65
CA SER A 65 -9.95 -1.03 6.39
C SER A 65 -9.38 -2.19 5.57
N ASN A 66 -8.16 -2.65 5.93
CA ASN A 66 -7.52 -3.80 5.28
C ASN A 66 -7.19 -3.59 3.79
N PHE A 67 -7.08 -2.33 3.35
CA PHE A 67 -6.57 -1.98 2.03
C PHE A 67 -5.03 -1.89 2.05
N MET A 68 -4.37 -2.48 1.05
CA MET A 68 -2.94 -2.40 0.74
C MET A 68 -1.97 -2.36 1.95
N LEU A 69 -2.14 -3.25 2.92
CA LEU A 69 -1.45 -3.18 4.21
C LEU A 69 0.08 -3.13 4.10
N TRP A 70 0.67 -3.90 3.17
CA TRP A 70 2.12 -3.92 2.97
C TRP A 70 2.60 -2.68 2.22
N GLN A 71 1.85 -2.31 1.18
CA GLN A 71 2.25 -1.24 0.26
C GLN A 71 2.10 0.15 0.88
N LEU A 72 1.19 0.30 1.85
CA LEU A 72 0.91 1.58 2.52
C LEU A 72 1.87 1.95 3.65
N ALA A 73 2.92 1.16 3.91
CA ALA A 73 3.78 1.32 5.08
C ALA A 73 4.44 2.71 5.21
N TYR A 74 4.67 3.39 4.09
CA TYR A 74 5.29 4.73 4.04
C TYR A 74 4.45 5.74 3.24
N THR A 75 3.17 5.45 3.09
CA THR A 75 2.21 6.27 2.34
C THR A 75 1.66 7.37 3.22
N GLU A 76 1.55 8.59 2.69
CA GLU A 76 0.85 9.68 3.35
C GLU A 76 -0.67 9.47 3.27
N PHE A 77 -1.36 9.80 4.36
CA PHE A 77 -2.81 9.64 4.43
C PHE A 77 -3.50 11.01 4.38
N TYR A 78 -4.46 11.15 3.47
CA TYR A 78 -5.38 12.27 3.40
C TYR A 78 -6.81 11.77 3.61
N PHE A 79 -7.45 12.27 4.67
CA PHE A 79 -8.83 11.92 4.99
C PHE A 79 -9.74 13.12 4.72
N SER A 80 -10.76 12.92 3.89
CA SER A 80 -11.77 13.93 3.60
C SER A 80 -13.10 13.54 4.23
N ASN A 81 -13.79 14.50 4.83
CA ASN A 81 -15.14 14.32 5.37
C ASN A 81 -16.21 14.26 4.28
N LYS A 82 -15.89 14.64 3.03
CA LYS A 82 -16.82 14.58 1.91
C LYS A 82 -17.14 13.14 1.54
N LEU A 83 -18.39 12.84 1.18
CA LEU A 83 -18.74 11.54 0.63
C LEU A 83 -18.12 11.36 -0.77
N PHE A 84 -17.88 10.12 -1.20
CA PHE A 84 -17.25 9.85 -2.50
C PHE A 84 -17.97 10.51 -3.69
N PRO A 85 -19.32 10.51 -3.79
CA PRO A 85 -20.02 11.20 -4.89
C PRO A 85 -19.82 12.73 -4.90
N ASP A 86 -19.53 13.31 -3.74
CA ASP A 86 -19.36 14.75 -3.54
C ASP A 86 -17.90 15.20 -3.64
N PHE A 87 -16.95 14.27 -3.70
CA PHE A 87 -15.54 14.54 -3.87
C PHE A 87 -15.26 14.93 -5.33
N LYS A 88 -14.84 16.18 -5.57
CA LYS A 88 -14.64 16.74 -6.91
C LYS A 88 -13.16 17.02 -7.19
N GLU A 89 -12.86 17.46 -8.41
CA GLU A 89 -11.51 17.80 -8.86
C GLU A 89 -10.80 18.80 -7.93
N ALA A 90 -11.49 19.84 -7.46
CA ALA A 90 -10.93 20.79 -6.50
C ALA A 90 -10.46 20.13 -5.20
N ASP A 91 -11.17 19.11 -4.72
CA ASP A 91 -10.80 18.35 -3.51
C ASP A 91 -9.58 17.46 -3.74
N PHE A 92 -9.46 16.93 -4.96
CA PHE A 92 -8.28 16.16 -5.36
C PHE A 92 -7.04 17.05 -5.42
N ILE A 93 -7.15 18.25 -6.01
CA ILE A 93 -6.06 19.24 -6.05
C ILE A 93 -5.67 19.67 -4.63
N GLU A 94 -6.63 19.89 -3.75
CA GLU A 94 -6.37 20.19 -2.33
C GLU A 94 -5.59 19.07 -1.63
N ALA A 95 -5.99 17.81 -1.86
CA ALA A 95 -5.30 16.65 -1.31
C ALA A 95 -3.84 16.56 -1.80
N LEU A 96 -3.59 16.82 -3.08
CA LEU A 96 -2.24 16.86 -3.66
C LEU A 96 -1.41 18.01 -3.08
N SER A 97 -1.97 19.22 -3.00
CA SER A 97 -1.28 20.38 -2.44
C SER A 97 -0.96 20.19 -0.94
N THR A 98 -1.81 19.47 -0.22
CA THR A 98 -1.55 19.08 1.18
C THR A 98 -0.42 18.07 1.26
N PHE A 99 -0.40 17.09 0.36
CA PHE A 99 0.66 16.09 0.27
C PHE A 99 2.04 16.72 -0.01
N GLU A 100 2.14 17.64 -0.97
CA GLU A 100 3.40 18.33 -1.31
C GLU A 100 4.00 19.13 -0.16
N ARG A 101 3.15 19.65 0.74
CA ARG A 101 3.58 20.45 1.90
C ARG A 101 4.07 19.62 3.07
N ARG A 102 3.86 18.29 3.06
CA ARG A 102 4.27 17.44 4.17
C ARG A 102 5.75 17.07 4.06
N PRO A 103 6.56 17.33 5.09
CA PRO A 103 7.94 16.88 5.09
C PRO A 103 8.00 15.35 5.22
N ARG A 104 8.55 14.68 4.20
CA ARG A 104 8.68 13.22 4.20
C ARG A 104 9.91 12.77 4.97
N CYS A 105 9.69 12.08 6.08
CA CYS A 105 10.74 11.45 6.87
C CYS A 105 10.65 9.93 6.70
N TYR A 106 11.47 9.35 5.83
CA TYR A 106 11.56 7.88 5.68
C TYR A 106 12.31 7.23 6.86
N GLY A 107 12.01 7.61 8.10
CA GLY A 107 12.72 7.17 9.30
C GLY A 107 13.99 7.97 9.63
N GLY A 108 14.31 9.04 8.89
CA GLY A 108 15.38 9.98 9.23
C GLY A 108 14.91 11.05 10.22
N ARG A 109 15.76 11.44 11.18
CA ARG A 109 15.50 12.61 12.04
C ARG A 109 15.57 13.89 11.20
N MET A 110 14.51 14.69 11.24
CA MET A 110 14.55 16.08 10.75
C MET A 110 15.49 16.88 11.64
N LYS A 111 16.44 17.60 11.04
CA LYS A 111 17.26 18.61 11.74
C LYS A 111 16.47 19.90 11.89
#